data_AF-A0A538U786-F1
#
_entry.id   AF-A0A538U786-F1
#
_cell.length_a   1.000
_cell.length_b   1.000
_cell.length_c   1.000
_cell.angle_alpha   90.00
_cell.angle_beta   90.00
_cell.angle_gamma   90.00
#
_symmetry.space_group_name_H-M   'P 1'
#
loop_
_entity.id
_entity.type
_entity.pdbx_description
1 polymer ?
#
loop_
_entity_poly.entity_id
_entity_poly.type
_entity_poly.pdbx_seq_one_letter_code
_entity_poly.pdbx_strand_id
1 'polypeptide(L)'
;MLMVSGCDRYFQIARCLRDEDLRADRQPEHTQIDLEMSFVTEEEVFTAVEGLMAAIWRACLGVELKLPFPRLTFRDAMLRFGSDKPDLRFGLEFVDTTQIHARSPRNVIAEWAKREDGVGVALTIPGGAEISGTQLRRYEEVVKAAGGGGLSFFKVQTADREKQQVIFPGALLDEFFERTSAQPGDAVVFTNGPWERTCKALGVLRTQLGQAELEKRGLLGKTGNEQEWRFLRERARQGAGHPLRRRVQRHRAGLGIDSHPPHRHPGARDEGDRARARGRLPEVRIPAGGVPVRLAAARRNRNRAGQNRDAPHEEPEPARRDRLPQDRERREPHGWLPRRGRAREPEGARHP
;
A
#
# COMPACT_ATOMS: atom_id res chain seq x y z
N MET A 1 -20.58 -19.16 8.61
CA MET A 1 -21.43 -20.00 9.50
C MET A 1 -22.57 -19.20 10.11
N LEU A 2 -22.35 -18.01 10.67
CA LEU A 2 -23.40 -17.23 11.33
C LEU A 2 -24.53 -16.78 10.38
N MET A 3 -24.18 -16.27 9.20
CA MET A 3 -25.19 -15.91 8.19
C MET A 3 -26.02 -17.13 7.76
N VAL A 4 -25.37 -18.28 7.58
CA VAL A 4 -26.04 -19.56 7.25
C VAL A 4 -26.95 -20.04 8.39
N SER A 5 -26.58 -19.78 9.65
CA SER A 5 -27.41 -20.11 10.82
C SER A 5 -28.63 -19.20 11.00
N GLY A 6 -28.86 -18.25 10.08
CA GLY A 6 -30.01 -17.34 10.11
C GLY A 6 -29.75 -16.03 10.87
N CYS A 7 -28.50 -15.75 11.29
CA CYS A 7 -28.16 -14.45 11.84
C CYS A 7 -28.11 -13.42 10.69
N ASP A 8 -29.08 -12.49 10.65
CA ASP A 8 -29.20 -11.52 9.55
C ASP A 8 -28.04 -10.51 9.53
N ARG A 9 -27.64 -9.99 10.70
CA ARG A 9 -26.56 -9.01 10.85
C ARG A 9 -25.72 -9.32 12.09
N TYR A 10 -24.41 -9.33 11.91
CA TYR A 10 -23.44 -9.67 12.94
C TYR A 10 -22.35 -8.60 13.00
N PHE A 11 -21.84 -8.33 14.20
CA PHE A 11 -20.58 -7.63 14.38
C PHE A 11 -19.84 -8.15 15.61
N GLN A 12 -18.51 -7.99 15.62
CA GLN A 12 -17.66 -8.36 16.75
C GLN A 12 -16.40 -7.50 16.80
N ILE A 13 -15.97 -7.12 18.01
CA ILE A 13 -14.61 -6.63 18.23
C ILE A 13 -13.72 -7.84 18.51
N ALA A 14 -13.10 -8.37 17.47
CA ALA A 14 -12.38 -9.64 17.51
C ALA A 14 -10.87 -9.42 17.65
N ARG A 15 -10.21 -10.31 18.42
CA ARG A 15 -8.75 -10.44 18.40
C ARG A 15 -8.36 -11.36 17.24
N CYS A 16 -7.43 -10.90 16.41
CA CYS A 16 -6.95 -11.61 15.25
C CYS A 16 -5.46 -11.83 15.37
N LEU A 17 -5.02 -13.06 15.08
CA LEU A 17 -3.61 -13.45 15.09
C LEU A 17 -3.11 -13.58 13.64
N ARG A 18 -1.93 -13.04 13.35
CA ARG A 18 -1.24 -13.16 12.06
C ARG A 18 0.21 -13.54 12.29
N ASP A 19 0.59 -14.71 11.77
CA ASP A 19 1.96 -15.18 11.75
C ASP A 19 2.66 -14.68 10.46
N GLU A 20 2.94 -13.37 10.43
CA GLU A 20 3.63 -12.69 9.34
C GLU A 20 4.80 -11.86 9.87
N ASP A 21 5.78 -11.57 9.00
CA ASP A 21 6.89 -10.68 9.33
C ASP A 21 6.40 -9.34 9.91
N LEU A 22 7.00 -8.96 11.03
CA LEU A 22 6.71 -7.70 11.70
C LEU A 22 7.08 -6.52 10.80
N ARG A 23 6.20 -5.51 10.82
CA ARG A 23 6.42 -4.20 10.19
C ARG A 23 5.94 -3.12 11.15
N ALA A 24 6.31 -1.87 10.89
CA ALA A 24 5.90 -0.74 11.74
C ALA A 24 4.38 -0.68 11.97
N ASP A 25 3.59 -1.13 10.98
CA ASP A 25 2.12 -1.16 11.01
C ASP A 25 1.54 -2.57 11.25
N ARG A 26 2.36 -3.58 11.60
CA ARG A 26 1.92 -4.98 11.75
C ARG A 26 2.36 -5.56 13.09
N GLN A 27 1.40 -6.09 13.82
CA GLN A 27 1.59 -6.81 15.06
C GLN A 27 1.08 -8.26 14.90
N PRO A 28 1.62 -9.24 15.63
CA PRO A 28 1.15 -10.62 15.56
C PRO A 28 -0.28 -10.76 16.06
N GLU A 29 -0.70 -9.88 16.97
CA GLU A 29 -2.08 -9.74 17.43
C GLU A 29 -2.58 -8.33 17.12
N HIS A 30 -3.74 -8.23 16.48
CA HIS A 30 -4.44 -6.97 16.25
C HIS A 30 -5.94 -7.13 16.47
N THR A 31 -6.64 -6.02 16.71
CA THR A 31 -8.09 -6.01 16.91
C THR A 31 -8.80 -5.60 15.63
N GLN A 32 -9.87 -6.30 15.26
CA GLN A 32 -10.74 -5.96 14.14
C GLN A 32 -12.14 -5.67 14.63
N ILE A 33 -12.80 -4.68 14.00
CA ILE A 33 -14.25 -4.56 14.03
C ILE A 33 -14.73 -5.39 12.84
N ASP A 34 -15.12 -6.63 13.12
CA ASP A 34 -15.65 -7.56 12.14
C ASP A 34 -17.16 -7.36 12.00
N LEU A 35 -17.68 -7.42 10.78
CA LEU A 35 -19.11 -7.28 10.51
C LEU A 35 -19.53 -8.16 9.33
N GLU A 36 -20.69 -8.79 9.44
CA GLU A 36 -21.33 -9.54 8.36
C GLU A 36 -22.82 -9.21 8.27
N MET A 37 -23.36 -9.22 7.06
CA MET A 37 -24.75 -8.87 6.76
C MET A 37 -25.29 -9.79 5.67
N SER A 38 -26.48 -10.35 5.87
CA SER A 38 -27.18 -11.23 4.92
C SER A 38 -28.08 -10.44 3.98
N PHE A 39 -28.28 -10.97 2.76
CA PHE A 39 -29.22 -10.42 1.76
C PHE A 39 -29.02 -8.94 1.38
N VAL A 40 -27.82 -8.41 1.59
CA VAL A 40 -27.48 -7.01 1.28
C VAL A 40 -26.63 -6.87 0.04
N THR A 41 -26.67 -5.69 -0.53
CA THR A 41 -25.80 -5.24 -1.62
C THR A 41 -24.49 -4.67 -1.08
N GLU A 42 -23.49 -4.55 -1.97
CA GLU A 42 -22.23 -3.87 -1.68
C GLU A 42 -22.45 -2.44 -1.14
N GLU A 43 -23.45 -1.73 -1.69
CA GLU A 43 -23.79 -0.37 -1.30
C GLU A 43 -24.29 -0.25 0.14
N GLU A 44 -25.09 -1.22 0.59
CA GLU A 44 -25.65 -1.23 1.93
C GLU A 44 -24.59 -1.52 2.98
N VAL A 45 -23.66 -2.44 2.71
CA VAL A 45 -22.50 -2.69 3.58
C VAL A 45 -21.66 -1.43 3.70
N PHE A 46 -21.38 -0.79 2.57
CA PHE A 46 -20.61 0.44 2.52
C PHE A 46 -21.25 1.58 3.31
N THR A 47 -22.56 1.78 3.15
CA THR A 47 -23.33 2.80 3.88
C THR A 47 -23.27 2.55 5.39
N ALA A 48 -23.37 1.28 5.82
CA ALA A 48 -23.23 0.93 7.23
C ALA A 48 -21.83 1.24 7.79
N VAL A 49 -20.77 0.90 7.05
CA VAL A 49 -19.37 1.21 7.43
C VAL A 49 -19.12 2.71 7.50
N GLU A 50 -19.64 3.48 6.54
CA GLU A 50 -19.54 4.94 6.55
C GLU A 50 -20.22 5.58 7.76
N GLY A 51 -21.44 5.11 8.08
CA GLY A 51 -22.15 5.54 9.28
C GLY A 51 -21.38 5.22 10.56
N LEU A 52 -20.78 4.02 10.64
CA LEU A 52 -19.93 3.63 11.76
C LEU A 52 -18.70 4.55 11.87
N MET A 53 -18.02 4.84 10.76
CA MET A 53 -16.86 5.75 10.76
C MET A 53 -17.25 7.16 11.18
N ALA A 54 -18.34 7.71 10.65
CA ALA A 54 -18.84 9.04 11.06
C ALA A 54 -19.19 9.08 12.56
N ALA A 55 -19.82 8.03 13.08
CA ALA A 55 -20.13 7.91 14.50
C ALA A 55 -18.86 7.88 15.37
N ILE A 56 -17.83 7.12 14.97
CA ILE A 56 -16.55 7.06 15.68
C ILE A 56 -15.85 8.41 15.67
N TRP A 57 -15.77 9.09 14.51
CA TRP A 57 -15.13 10.40 14.39
C TRP A 57 -15.82 11.46 15.24
N ARG A 58 -17.16 11.50 15.22
CA ARG A 58 -17.92 12.41 16.06
C ARG A 58 -17.72 12.13 17.54
N ALA A 59 -17.80 10.86 17.96
CA ALA A 59 -17.71 10.48 19.37
C ALA A 59 -16.30 10.67 19.95
N CYS A 60 -15.25 10.39 19.16
CA CYS A 60 -13.87 10.44 19.64
C CYS A 60 -13.18 11.78 19.40
N LEU A 61 -13.53 12.48 18.31
CA LEU A 61 -12.83 13.69 17.85
C LEU A 61 -13.74 14.91 17.71
N GLY A 62 -15.07 14.78 17.85
CA GLY A 62 -16.01 15.88 17.63
C GLY A 62 -16.09 16.33 16.16
N VAL A 63 -15.58 15.52 15.22
CA VAL A 63 -15.52 15.86 13.79
C VAL A 63 -16.70 15.22 13.04
N GLU A 64 -17.43 16.04 12.29
CA GLU A 64 -18.46 15.58 11.36
C GLU A 64 -17.85 15.20 10.02
N LEU A 65 -18.03 13.94 9.60
CA LEU A 65 -17.56 13.45 8.31
C LEU A 65 -18.60 13.68 7.21
N LYS A 66 -18.15 14.17 6.05
CA LYS A 66 -19.01 14.29 4.87
C LYS A 66 -19.22 12.92 4.22
N LEU A 67 -20.48 12.49 4.19
CA LEU A 67 -20.92 11.27 3.52
C LEU A 67 -21.70 11.59 2.23
N PRO A 68 -21.71 10.68 1.24
CA PRO A 68 -20.88 9.48 1.15
C PRO A 68 -19.43 9.82 0.80
N PHE A 69 -18.50 8.93 1.15
CA PHE A 69 -17.10 9.07 0.77
C PHE A 69 -16.92 8.93 -0.75
N PRO A 70 -15.98 9.68 -1.35
CA PRO A 70 -15.62 9.53 -2.75
C PRO A 70 -15.25 8.09 -3.11
N ARG A 71 -15.53 7.73 -4.37
CA ARG A 71 -15.23 6.40 -4.92
C ARG A 71 -14.23 6.49 -6.05
N LEU A 72 -13.34 5.52 -6.09
CA LEU A 72 -12.38 5.38 -7.17
C LEU A 72 -12.24 3.92 -7.53
N THR A 73 -12.18 3.61 -8.82
CA THR A 73 -11.86 2.22 -9.20
C THR A 73 -10.40 1.92 -8.91
N PHE A 74 -10.04 0.66 -8.70
CA PHE A 74 -8.63 0.26 -8.59
C PHE A 74 -7.78 0.84 -9.72
N ARG A 75 -8.30 0.77 -10.96
CA ARG A 75 -7.58 1.22 -12.14
C ARG A 75 -7.33 2.72 -12.09
N ASP A 76 -8.32 3.51 -11.69
CA ASP A 76 -8.18 4.96 -11.57
C ASP A 76 -7.28 5.34 -10.39
N ALA A 77 -7.33 4.61 -9.28
CA ALA A 77 -6.44 4.80 -8.13
C ALA A 77 -4.98 4.60 -8.53
N MET A 78 -4.71 3.51 -9.25
CA MET A 78 -3.39 3.24 -9.81
C MET A 78 -2.98 4.27 -10.87
N LEU A 79 -3.87 4.63 -11.80
CA LEU A 79 -3.56 5.55 -12.90
C LEU A 79 -3.43 7.01 -12.47
N ARG A 80 -3.99 7.42 -11.33
CA ARG A 80 -3.91 8.79 -10.82
C ARG A 80 -2.92 8.95 -9.67
N PHE A 81 -2.72 7.90 -8.87
CA PHE A 81 -1.95 8.01 -7.63
C PHE A 81 -0.88 6.94 -7.46
N GLY A 82 -0.91 5.87 -8.27
CA GLY A 82 0.05 4.78 -8.18
C GLY A 82 -0.14 3.91 -6.94
N SER A 83 -1.30 4.00 -6.30
CA SER A 83 -1.61 3.27 -5.07
C SER A 83 -3.10 2.97 -5.01
N ASP A 84 -3.42 1.78 -4.48
CA ASP A 84 -4.77 1.35 -4.08
C ASP A 84 -5.24 1.99 -2.77
N LYS A 85 -4.32 2.61 -2.03
CA LYS A 85 -4.58 3.37 -0.80
C LYS A 85 -3.99 4.79 -0.91
N PRO A 86 -4.47 5.59 -1.88
CA PRO A 86 -3.87 6.89 -2.17
C PRO A 86 -4.09 7.86 -1.02
N ASP A 87 -3.05 8.58 -0.65
CA ASP A 87 -3.19 9.76 0.20
C ASP A 87 -3.74 10.91 -0.64
N LEU A 88 -4.97 11.31 -0.36
CA LEU A 88 -5.70 12.33 -1.10
C LEU A 88 -5.48 13.74 -0.53
N ARG A 89 -4.75 13.91 0.58
CA ARG A 89 -4.56 15.21 1.26
C ARG A 89 -3.69 16.17 0.46
N PHE A 90 -2.90 15.65 -0.47
CA PHE A 90 -2.14 16.43 -1.42
C PHE A 90 -2.48 16.02 -2.86
N GLY A 91 -2.22 16.92 -3.80
CA GLY A 91 -2.47 16.71 -5.23
C GLY A 91 -1.45 15.78 -5.88
N LEU A 92 -0.76 16.29 -6.90
CA LEU A 92 0.25 15.54 -7.67
C LEU A 92 -0.33 14.26 -8.28
N GLU A 93 -1.44 14.40 -8.98
CA GLU A 93 -2.04 13.28 -9.72
C GLU A 93 -1.26 13.00 -11.00
N PHE A 94 -1.21 11.74 -11.40
CA PHE A 94 -0.68 11.35 -12.69
C PHE A 94 -1.70 11.62 -13.78
N VAL A 95 -1.17 11.79 -14.99
CA VAL A 95 -1.95 11.80 -16.20
C VAL A 95 -1.52 10.65 -17.09
N ASP A 96 -2.50 9.92 -17.61
CA ASP A 96 -2.29 8.93 -18.66
C ASP A 96 -1.86 9.64 -19.96
N THR A 97 -0.64 9.34 -20.38
CA THR A 97 0.01 9.87 -21.59
C THR A 97 0.40 8.72 -22.53
N THR A 98 -0.19 7.54 -22.39
CA THR A 98 0.14 6.32 -23.14
C THR A 98 0.05 6.56 -24.66
N GLN A 99 -1.00 7.22 -25.13
CA GLN A 99 -1.18 7.52 -26.57
C GLN A 99 -0.15 8.49 -27.13
N ILE A 100 0.38 9.38 -26.30
CA ILE A 100 1.46 10.32 -26.67
C ILE A 100 2.78 9.55 -26.72
N HIS A 101 3.05 8.72 -25.71
CA HIS A 101 4.21 7.85 -25.64
C HIS A 101 4.31 6.90 -26.85
N ALA A 102 3.19 6.32 -27.27
CA ALA A 102 3.13 5.40 -28.41
C ALA A 102 3.54 6.04 -29.75
N ARG A 103 3.42 7.37 -29.87
CA ARG A 103 3.80 8.16 -31.06
C ARG A 103 5.21 8.74 -30.98
N SER A 104 5.94 8.51 -29.90
CA SER A 104 7.34 8.95 -29.80
C SER A 104 8.23 8.27 -30.84
N PRO A 105 9.19 8.97 -31.47
CA PRO A 105 10.21 8.36 -32.32
C PRO A 105 11.22 7.51 -31.53
N ARG A 106 11.22 7.60 -30.18
CA ARG A 106 12.12 6.82 -29.34
C ARG A 106 11.51 5.45 -29.05
N ASN A 107 12.08 4.39 -29.64
CA ASN A 107 11.60 3.01 -29.49
C ASN A 107 11.43 2.59 -28.03
N VAL A 108 12.40 2.91 -27.16
CA VAL A 108 12.35 2.58 -25.72
C VAL A 108 11.11 3.14 -25.01
N ILE A 109 10.51 4.22 -25.54
CA ILE A 109 9.29 4.84 -25.02
C ILE A 109 8.05 4.25 -25.73
N ALA A 110 8.09 4.21 -27.06
CA ALA A 110 6.95 3.83 -27.88
C ALA A 110 6.60 2.34 -27.77
N GLU A 111 7.59 1.45 -27.66
CA GLU A 111 7.37 -0.01 -27.60
C GLU A 111 6.54 -0.41 -26.37
N TRP A 112 6.85 0.16 -25.19
CA TRP A 112 6.06 -0.13 -24.00
C TRP A 112 4.64 0.38 -24.13
N ALA A 113 4.44 1.61 -24.61
CA ALA A 113 3.13 2.21 -24.72
C ALA A 113 2.21 1.52 -25.76
N LYS A 114 2.77 0.80 -26.73
CA LYS A 114 2.02 0.02 -27.74
C LYS A 114 1.56 -1.35 -27.24
N ARG A 115 2.10 -1.85 -26.13
CA ARG A 115 1.73 -3.15 -25.57
C ARG A 115 0.39 -3.06 -24.85
N GLU A 116 -0.37 -4.16 -24.87
CA GLU A 116 -1.64 -4.26 -24.15
C GLU A 116 -1.48 -4.09 -22.63
N ASP A 117 -0.36 -4.55 -22.07
CA ASP A 117 -0.01 -4.42 -20.66
C ASP A 117 0.85 -3.18 -20.35
N GLY A 118 1.02 -2.29 -21.33
CA GLY A 118 1.85 -1.11 -21.25
C GLY A 118 1.11 0.14 -20.78
N VAL A 119 1.87 1.09 -20.23
CA VAL A 119 1.36 2.43 -19.89
C VAL A 119 2.47 3.48 -20.03
N GLY A 120 2.09 4.69 -20.40
CA GLY A 120 2.87 5.92 -20.19
C GLY A 120 2.15 6.84 -19.21
N VAL A 121 2.82 7.25 -18.14
CA VAL A 121 2.26 8.14 -17.12
C VAL A 121 3.21 9.30 -16.85
N ALA A 122 2.62 10.47 -16.65
CA ALA A 122 3.34 11.71 -16.35
C ALA A 122 2.80 12.35 -15.08
N LEU A 123 3.68 13.01 -14.33
CA LEU A 123 3.39 13.75 -13.12
C LEU A 123 3.96 15.16 -13.25
N THR A 124 3.09 16.17 -13.13
CA THR A 124 3.49 17.58 -13.10
C THR A 124 3.83 18.00 -11.68
N ILE A 125 4.99 18.62 -11.52
CA ILE A 125 5.51 19.19 -10.27
C ILE A 125 5.48 20.73 -10.43
N PRO A 126 4.52 21.42 -9.79
CA PRO A 126 4.44 22.87 -9.85
C PRO A 126 5.73 23.54 -9.37
N GLY A 127 6.22 24.54 -10.11
CA GLY A 127 7.49 25.22 -9.80
C GLY A 127 8.74 24.32 -9.92
N GLY A 128 8.59 23.13 -10.50
CA GLY A 128 9.65 22.12 -10.57
C GLY A 128 10.84 22.48 -11.48
N ALA A 129 10.80 23.58 -12.24
CA ALA A 129 11.92 23.98 -13.09
C ALA A 129 13.21 24.28 -12.29
N GLU A 130 13.09 24.64 -11.01
CA GLU A 130 14.21 24.89 -10.11
C GLU A 130 14.90 23.62 -9.60
N ILE A 131 14.28 22.44 -9.79
CA ILE A 131 14.82 21.16 -9.30
C ILE A 131 16.18 20.90 -9.94
N SER A 132 17.20 20.69 -9.10
CA SER A 132 18.56 20.43 -9.57
C SER A 132 18.69 19.09 -10.29
N GLY A 133 19.68 18.96 -11.18
CA GLY A 133 19.99 17.68 -11.84
C GLY A 133 20.33 16.56 -10.84
N THR A 134 20.91 16.91 -9.69
CA THR A 134 21.18 15.95 -8.61
C THR A 134 19.89 15.45 -7.95
N GLN A 135 18.91 16.32 -7.72
CA GLN A 135 17.59 15.90 -7.21
C GLN A 135 16.85 15.02 -8.21
N LEU A 136 16.91 15.35 -9.51
CA LEU A 136 16.28 14.54 -10.56
C LEU A 136 16.86 13.13 -10.62
N ARG A 137 18.19 12.97 -10.49
CA ARG A 137 18.82 11.65 -10.37
C ARG A 137 18.32 10.87 -9.16
N ARG A 138 18.16 11.53 -8.00
CA ARG A 138 17.58 10.88 -6.80
C ARG A 138 16.14 10.43 -7.05
N TYR A 139 15.33 11.21 -7.76
CA TYR A 139 13.96 10.79 -8.10
C TYR A 139 13.95 9.57 -9.03
N GLU A 140 14.87 9.52 -9.98
CA GLU A 140 15.05 8.34 -10.83
C GLU A 140 15.45 7.10 -10.02
N GLU A 141 16.37 7.24 -9.07
CA GLU A 141 16.77 6.16 -8.16
C GLU A 141 15.59 5.63 -7.34
N VAL A 142 14.75 6.52 -6.80
CA VAL A 142 13.52 6.14 -6.08
C VAL A 142 12.59 5.32 -6.96
N VAL A 143 12.37 5.75 -8.20
CA VAL A 143 11.50 5.05 -9.16
C VAL A 143 12.10 3.69 -9.52
N LYS A 144 13.41 3.60 -9.78
CA LYS A 144 14.10 2.33 -10.07
C LYS A 144 14.06 1.35 -8.90
N ALA A 145 14.29 1.85 -7.68
CA ALA A 145 14.22 1.04 -6.46
C ALA A 145 12.81 0.48 -6.20
N ALA A 146 11.77 1.24 -6.58
CA ALA A 146 10.38 0.78 -6.57
C ALA A 146 10.02 -0.13 -7.76
N GLY A 147 11.00 -0.44 -8.61
CA GLY A 147 10.87 -1.34 -9.75
C GLY A 147 10.53 -0.66 -11.08
N GLY A 148 10.49 0.66 -11.19
CA GLY A 148 10.33 1.32 -12.49
C GLY A 148 11.52 1.06 -13.43
N GLY A 149 11.34 1.23 -14.75
CA GLY A 149 12.43 1.09 -15.71
C GLY A 149 13.40 2.28 -15.70
N GLY A 150 12.85 3.50 -15.62
CA GLY A 150 13.59 4.76 -15.57
C GLY A 150 12.63 5.94 -15.40
N LEU A 151 13.18 7.13 -15.18
CA LEU A 151 12.40 8.37 -15.02
C LEU A 151 12.97 9.43 -15.96
N SER A 152 12.13 9.89 -16.87
CA SER A 152 12.43 11.04 -17.72
C SER A 152 11.85 12.30 -17.09
N PHE A 153 12.43 13.45 -17.42
CA PHE A 153 11.97 14.74 -16.92
C PHE A 153 12.03 15.81 -18.01
N PHE A 154 11.09 16.74 -17.97
CA PHE A 154 11.11 17.99 -18.71
C PHE A 154 10.97 19.15 -17.74
N LYS A 155 11.79 20.18 -17.91
CA LYS A 155 11.57 21.49 -17.29
C LYS A 155 10.84 22.36 -18.28
N VAL A 156 9.70 22.93 -17.90
CA VAL A 156 8.88 23.71 -18.82
C VAL A 156 9.46 25.11 -18.94
N GLN A 157 10.50 25.22 -19.79
CA GLN A 157 11.23 26.45 -20.08
C GLN A 157 11.53 26.51 -21.59
N THR A 158 11.45 27.69 -22.17
CA THR A 158 11.70 27.89 -23.61
C THR A 158 13.08 27.38 -24.05
N ALA A 159 14.10 27.57 -23.20
CA ALA A 159 15.47 27.14 -23.48
C ALA A 159 15.65 25.62 -23.57
N ASP A 160 14.74 24.82 -22.96
CA ASP A 160 14.84 23.36 -22.95
C ASP A 160 14.00 22.70 -24.07
N ARG A 161 13.18 23.48 -24.79
CA ARG A 161 12.22 22.96 -25.78
C ARG A 161 12.89 22.14 -26.88
N GLU A 162 14.04 22.57 -27.40
CA GLU A 162 14.78 21.82 -28.44
C GLU A 162 15.19 20.42 -27.96
N LYS A 163 15.68 20.30 -26.72
CA LYS A 163 16.07 19.01 -26.14
C LYS A 163 14.85 18.10 -25.92
N GLN A 164 13.69 18.68 -25.60
CA GLN A 164 12.44 17.95 -25.37
C GLN A 164 11.84 17.42 -26.66
N GLN A 165 11.98 18.17 -27.75
CA GLN A 165 11.48 17.77 -29.07
C GLN A 165 12.15 16.51 -29.61
N VAL A 166 13.32 16.14 -29.08
CA VAL A 166 14.00 14.88 -29.37
C VAL A 166 13.20 13.65 -28.89
N ILE A 167 12.37 13.81 -27.85
CA ILE A 167 11.51 12.74 -27.32
C ILE A 167 10.09 12.83 -27.88
N PHE A 168 9.52 14.03 -27.95
CA PHE A 168 8.21 14.26 -28.56
C PHE A 168 8.33 15.40 -29.58
N PRO A 169 8.40 15.14 -30.88
CA PRO A 169 8.67 16.19 -31.88
C PRO A 169 7.44 17.05 -32.18
N GLY A 170 7.67 18.33 -32.50
CA GLY A 170 6.66 19.26 -33.00
C GLY A 170 5.40 19.33 -32.13
N ALA A 171 4.23 19.19 -32.76
CA ALA A 171 2.93 19.25 -32.08
C ALA A 171 2.74 18.17 -31.00
N LEU A 172 3.50 17.07 -31.02
CA LEU A 172 3.40 16.02 -30.00
C LEU A 172 3.89 16.51 -28.63
N LEU A 173 4.86 17.44 -28.59
CA LEU A 173 5.31 18.05 -27.34
C LEU A 173 4.24 18.97 -26.76
N ASP A 174 3.58 19.74 -27.63
CA ASP A 174 2.52 20.65 -27.20
C ASP A 174 1.32 19.85 -26.68
N GLU A 175 0.94 18.76 -27.35
CA GLU A 175 -0.06 17.81 -26.86
C GLU A 175 0.34 17.21 -25.50
N PHE A 176 1.62 16.89 -25.29
CA PHE A 176 2.13 16.38 -24.02
C PHE A 176 1.98 17.41 -22.89
N PHE A 177 2.34 18.68 -23.14
CA PHE A 177 2.22 19.73 -22.13
C PHE A 177 0.77 20.12 -21.87
N GLU A 178 -0.08 20.15 -22.90
CA GLU A 178 -1.52 20.34 -22.74
C GLU A 178 -2.14 19.22 -21.90
N ARG A 179 -1.83 17.96 -22.23
CA ARG A 179 -2.34 16.79 -21.52
C ARG A 179 -1.92 16.79 -20.04
N THR A 180 -0.69 17.21 -19.75
CA THR A 180 -0.15 17.29 -18.38
C THR A 180 -0.52 18.60 -17.66
N SER A 181 -1.19 19.52 -18.37
CA SER A 181 -1.56 20.86 -17.91
C SER A 181 -0.38 21.65 -17.32
N ALA A 182 0.84 21.34 -17.77
CA ALA A 182 2.05 21.91 -17.23
C ALA A 182 2.24 23.35 -17.72
N GLN A 183 2.60 24.25 -16.80
CA GLN A 183 2.79 25.67 -17.08
C GLN A 183 4.28 26.02 -17.13
N PRO A 184 4.66 27.13 -17.78
CA PRO A 184 6.03 27.65 -17.71
C PRO A 184 6.51 27.78 -16.26
N GLY A 185 7.69 27.23 -15.95
CA GLY A 185 8.23 27.17 -14.59
C GLY A 185 7.98 25.84 -13.86
N ASP A 186 7.14 24.96 -14.39
CA ASP A 186 6.93 23.62 -13.83
C ASP A 186 8.02 22.64 -14.29
N ALA A 187 8.01 21.45 -13.68
CA ALA A 187 8.65 20.27 -14.28
C ALA A 187 7.64 19.14 -14.44
N VAL A 188 7.79 18.35 -15.49
CA VAL A 188 7.02 17.13 -15.71
C VAL A 188 7.96 15.95 -15.65
N VAL A 189 7.73 15.03 -14.71
CA VAL A 189 8.43 13.74 -14.69
C VAL A 189 7.54 12.67 -15.28
N PHE A 190 8.09 11.76 -16.08
CA PHE A 190 7.29 10.75 -16.77
C PHE A 190 8.06 9.43 -16.92
N THR A 191 7.29 8.35 -16.99
CA THR A 191 7.83 7.01 -17.12
C THR A 191 6.86 6.13 -17.92
N ASN A 192 7.38 5.03 -18.45
CA ASN A 192 6.62 4.05 -19.19
C ASN A 192 7.08 2.63 -18.87
N GLY A 193 6.21 1.65 -19.12
CA GLY A 193 6.50 0.24 -18.88
C GLY A 193 5.25 -0.57 -18.58
N PRO A 194 5.38 -1.75 -17.94
CA PRO A 194 4.25 -2.56 -17.50
C PRO A 194 3.34 -1.81 -16.54
N TRP A 195 2.05 -1.74 -16.85
CA TRP A 195 1.06 -0.86 -16.22
C TRP A 195 1.15 -0.79 -14.69
N GLU A 196 1.01 -1.94 -14.01
CA GLU A 196 0.96 -1.97 -12.55
C GLU A 196 2.30 -1.57 -11.91
N ARG A 197 3.41 -2.02 -12.47
CA ARG A 197 4.76 -1.76 -11.95
C ARG A 197 5.14 -0.29 -12.13
N THR A 198 4.85 0.27 -13.31
CA THR A 198 5.09 1.68 -13.64
C THR A 198 4.27 2.61 -12.76
N CYS A 199 2.96 2.34 -12.59
CA CYS A 199 2.10 3.14 -11.72
C CYS A 199 2.58 3.09 -10.26
N LYS A 200 2.90 1.89 -9.73
CA LYS A 200 3.42 1.74 -8.36
C LYS A 200 4.72 2.50 -8.14
N ALA A 201 5.66 2.40 -9.08
CA ALA A 201 6.95 3.05 -8.97
C ALA A 201 6.82 4.58 -8.93
N LEU A 202 6.00 5.16 -9.80
CA LEU A 202 5.72 6.59 -9.77
C LEU A 202 4.90 6.99 -8.52
N GLY A 203 4.06 6.10 -8.00
CA GLY A 203 3.31 6.25 -6.74
C GLY A 203 4.21 6.44 -5.52
N VAL A 204 5.33 5.72 -5.46
CA VAL A 204 6.33 5.88 -4.41
C VAL A 204 6.95 7.28 -4.47
N LEU A 205 7.36 7.73 -5.66
CA LEU A 205 7.91 9.08 -5.83
C LEU A 205 6.87 10.16 -5.45
N ARG A 206 5.63 10.02 -5.93
CA ARG A 206 4.53 10.92 -5.56
C ARG A 206 4.37 11.02 -4.05
N THR A 207 4.42 9.90 -3.34
CA THR A 207 4.26 9.87 -1.88
C THR A 207 5.39 10.63 -1.18
N GLN A 208 6.65 10.46 -1.62
CA GLN A 208 7.78 11.19 -1.06
C GLN A 208 7.68 12.70 -1.33
N LEU A 209 7.32 13.10 -2.55
CA LEU A 209 7.12 14.51 -2.90
C LEU A 209 5.96 15.12 -2.09
N GLY A 210 4.86 14.38 -1.96
CA GLY A 210 3.69 14.80 -1.20
C GLY A 210 3.95 14.94 0.30
N GLN A 211 4.76 14.06 0.90
CA GLN A 211 5.16 14.17 2.31
C GLN A 211 5.89 15.49 2.58
N ALA A 212 6.85 15.87 1.73
CA ALA A 212 7.54 17.15 1.86
C ALA A 212 6.57 18.34 1.73
N GLU A 213 5.57 18.26 0.84
CA GLU A 213 4.54 19.29 0.70
C GLU A 213 3.60 19.36 1.92
N LEU A 214 3.21 18.21 2.48
CA LEU A 214 2.41 18.16 3.70
C LEU A 214 3.18 18.70 4.91
N GLU A 215 4.49 18.41 5.01
CA GLU A 215 5.38 18.96 6.05
C GLU A 215 5.45 20.48 5.98
N LYS A 216 5.68 21.06 4.78
CA LYS A 216 5.69 22.52 4.58
C LYS A 216 4.37 23.17 4.98
N ARG A 217 3.24 22.49 4.75
CA ARG A 217 1.90 22.96 5.12
C ARG A 217 1.55 22.68 6.59
N GLY A 218 2.44 22.04 7.36
CA GLY A 218 2.21 21.69 8.76
C GLY A 218 1.21 20.56 8.97
N LEU A 219 0.86 19.79 7.93
CA LEU A 219 -0.19 18.76 7.96
C LEU A 219 0.28 17.39 8.47
N LEU A 220 1.59 17.21 8.71
CA LEU A 220 2.19 15.99 9.29
C LEU A 220 2.48 16.11 10.81
N GLY A 221 2.03 17.18 11.48
CA GLY A 221 2.18 17.36 12.92
C GLY A 221 1.33 16.42 13.78
N LYS A 222 1.74 16.18 15.05
CA LYS A 222 1.03 15.35 16.03
C LYS A 222 -0.37 15.86 16.39
N THR A 223 -0.64 17.13 16.12
CA THR A 223 -1.97 17.73 16.09
C THR A 223 -2.45 17.64 14.66
N GLY A 224 -3.23 16.60 14.34
CA GLY A 224 -3.97 16.58 13.10
C GLY A 224 -4.83 17.83 13.04
N ASN A 225 -4.58 18.72 12.08
CA ASN A 225 -5.50 19.81 11.80
C ASN A 225 -6.88 19.18 11.57
N GLU A 226 -7.91 19.68 12.26
CA GLU A 226 -9.27 19.13 12.33
C GLU A 226 -9.94 18.94 10.95
N GLN A 227 -9.34 19.44 9.86
CA GLN A 227 -10.00 19.76 8.61
C GLN A 227 -9.67 18.87 7.40
N GLU A 228 -8.85 17.81 7.51
CA GLU A 228 -8.47 17.07 6.28
C GLU A 228 -8.45 15.54 6.36
N TRP A 229 -9.55 14.97 6.86
CA TRP A 229 -9.83 13.53 6.70
C TRP A 229 -10.40 13.24 5.31
N ARG A 230 -9.61 12.57 4.45
CA ARG A 230 -10.03 12.18 3.11
C ARG A 230 -10.13 10.66 2.99
N PHE A 231 -11.35 10.16 3.11
CA PHE A 231 -11.65 8.75 2.92
C PHE A 231 -11.95 8.47 1.45
N LEU A 232 -11.59 7.27 1.02
CA LEU A 232 -11.82 6.79 -0.33
C LEU A 232 -12.29 5.34 -0.28
N ARG A 233 -13.32 5.04 -1.05
CA ARG A 233 -13.70 3.66 -1.34
C ARG A 233 -13.07 3.21 -2.64
N GLU A 234 -12.43 2.04 -2.60
CA GLU A 234 -12.07 1.34 -3.83
C GLU A 234 -13.30 0.60 -4.37
N ARG A 235 -13.72 0.93 -5.61
CA ARG A 235 -14.78 0.23 -6.32
C ARG A 235 -14.20 -0.97 -7.07
N ALA A 236 -14.69 -2.17 -6.79
CA ALA A 236 -14.42 -3.33 -7.64
C ALA A 236 -15.09 -3.13 -9.01
N ARG A 237 -14.35 -3.31 -10.11
CA ARG A 237 -14.96 -3.28 -11.45
C ARG A 237 -15.82 -4.53 -11.63
N GLN A 238 -17.00 -4.38 -12.22
CA GLN A 238 -17.71 -5.51 -12.84
C GLN A 238 -16.80 -6.09 -13.95
N GLY A 239 -16.45 -7.38 -13.84
CA GLY A 239 -15.73 -8.12 -14.88
C GLY A 239 -14.19 -8.02 -14.91
N ALA A 240 -13.56 -7.05 -14.25
CA ALA A 240 -12.09 -7.00 -14.14
C ALA A 240 -11.65 -7.51 -12.77
N GLY A 241 -11.08 -8.72 -12.74
CA GLY A 241 -10.59 -9.31 -11.49
C GLY A 241 -9.57 -8.40 -10.79
N HIS A 242 -9.77 -8.15 -9.49
CA HIS A 242 -8.79 -7.50 -8.61
C HIS A 242 -7.40 -8.13 -8.80
N PRO A 243 -6.28 -7.36 -8.71
CA PRO A 243 -4.92 -7.91 -8.80
C PRO A 243 -4.65 -9.12 -7.90
N LEU A 244 -5.35 -9.21 -6.76
CA LEU A 244 -5.36 -10.39 -5.89
C LEU A 244 -5.74 -11.66 -6.65
N ARG A 245 -6.74 -11.61 -7.54
CA ARG A 245 -7.13 -12.73 -8.41
C ARG A 245 -5.97 -13.17 -9.29
N ARG A 246 -5.25 -12.22 -9.93
CA ARG A 246 -4.10 -12.53 -10.81
C ARG A 246 -2.89 -13.03 -10.04
N ARG A 247 -2.58 -12.47 -8.86
CA ARG A 247 -1.44 -12.86 -8.03
C ARG A 247 -1.64 -14.23 -7.37
N VAL A 248 -2.85 -14.47 -6.85
CA VAL A 248 -3.26 -15.77 -6.30
C VAL A 248 -3.31 -16.83 -7.39
N GLN A 249 -3.82 -16.52 -8.59
CA GLN A 249 -3.80 -17.44 -9.73
C GLN A 249 -2.38 -17.80 -10.18
N ARG A 250 -1.46 -16.83 -10.28
CA ARG A 250 -0.06 -17.11 -10.65
C ARG A 250 0.66 -17.94 -9.59
N HIS A 251 0.45 -17.66 -8.31
CA HIS A 251 1.08 -18.41 -7.23
C HIS A 251 0.51 -19.84 -7.11
N ARG A 252 -0.81 -20.00 -7.28
CA ARG A 252 -1.48 -21.32 -7.28
C ARG A 252 -1.13 -22.17 -8.51
N ALA A 253 -0.99 -21.55 -9.68
CA ALA A 253 -0.50 -22.22 -10.89
C ALA A 253 0.94 -22.73 -10.72
N GLY A 254 1.79 -21.98 -10.03
CA GLY A 254 3.15 -22.42 -9.67
C GLY A 254 3.20 -23.55 -8.63
N LEU A 255 2.09 -23.79 -7.92
CA LEU A 255 1.95 -24.82 -6.88
C LEU A 255 1.06 -26.01 -7.32
N GLY A 256 0.58 -26.02 -8.57
CA GLY A 256 -0.33 -27.07 -9.07
C GLY A 256 -1.72 -27.08 -8.41
N ILE A 257 -2.13 -25.96 -7.78
CA ILE A 257 -3.41 -25.85 -7.07
C ILE A 257 -4.44 -25.20 -8.00
N ASP A 258 -5.64 -25.79 -8.08
CA ASP A 258 -6.75 -25.24 -8.88
C ASP A 258 -7.05 -23.78 -8.55
N SER A 259 -7.37 -23.05 -9.62
CA SER A 259 -7.43 -21.58 -9.70
C SER A 259 -8.63 -20.91 -9.02
N HIS A 260 -9.45 -21.67 -8.28
CA HIS A 260 -10.60 -21.13 -7.55
C HIS A 260 -10.16 -20.41 -6.26
N PRO A 261 -10.46 -19.10 -6.10
CA PRO A 261 -10.27 -18.42 -4.84
C PRO A 261 -11.32 -18.90 -3.80
N PRO A 262 -11.09 -18.69 -2.48
CA PRO A 262 -12.16 -18.80 -1.49
C PRO A 262 -13.32 -17.85 -1.82
N HIS A 263 -14.52 -18.19 -1.35
CA HIS A 263 -15.79 -17.58 -1.77
C HIS A 263 -15.76 -16.05 -1.79
N ARG A 264 -15.74 -15.49 -3.01
CA ARG A 264 -16.04 -14.08 -3.27
C ARG A 264 -16.93 -14.07 -4.50
N HIS A 265 -18.09 -13.41 -4.42
CA HIS A 265 -18.99 -13.34 -5.57
C HIS A 265 -18.26 -12.61 -6.72
N PRO A 266 -18.06 -13.23 -7.90
CA PRO A 266 -17.65 -12.49 -9.08
C PRO A 266 -18.77 -11.48 -9.35
N GLY A 267 -18.45 -10.17 -9.39
CA GLY A 267 -19.46 -9.10 -9.48
C GLY A 267 -20.57 -9.46 -10.46
N ALA A 268 -21.77 -9.68 -9.93
CA ALA A 268 -22.89 -10.26 -10.66
C ALA A 268 -23.39 -9.26 -11.71
N ARG A 269 -23.67 -9.77 -12.91
CA ARG A 269 -24.56 -9.11 -13.86
C ARG A 269 -26.00 -9.46 -13.46
N ASP A 270 -26.84 -8.43 -13.48
CA ASP A 270 -28.31 -8.39 -13.59
C ASP A 270 -28.94 -7.47 -12.55
N GLU A 271 -29.14 -6.21 -12.96
CA GLU A 271 -30.18 -5.34 -12.41
C GLU A 271 -31.52 -5.78 -13.04
N GLY A 272 -32.16 -6.75 -12.41
CA GLY A 272 -33.51 -7.19 -12.74
C GLY A 272 -34.16 -7.83 -11.53
N ASP A 273 -35.18 -7.16 -10.98
CA ASP A 273 -36.16 -7.72 -10.04
C ASP A 273 -35.73 -8.08 -8.59
N ARG A 274 -35.16 -7.11 -7.85
CA ARG A 274 -35.19 -7.17 -6.35
C ARG A 274 -35.66 -5.88 -5.68
N ALA A 275 -36.61 -5.20 -6.30
CA ALA A 275 -37.24 -3.99 -5.73
C ALA A 275 -38.49 -4.30 -4.87
N ARG A 276 -38.47 -5.26 -3.93
CA ARG A 276 -39.58 -5.43 -2.96
C ARG A 276 -39.11 -5.95 -1.60
N ALA A 277 -38.57 -5.06 -0.77
CA ALA A 277 -38.67 -5.07 0.70
C ALA A 277 -37.88 -3.87 1.26
N ARG A 278 -38.39 -2.64 1.10
CA ARG A 278 -37.74 -1.45 1.67
C ARG A 278 -38.18 -1.26 3.12
N GLY A 279 -37.39 -1.79 4.06
CA GLY A 279 -37.38 -1.31 5.46
C GLY A 279 -36.37 -0.16 5.58
N ARG A 280 -36.75 0.95 6.24
CA ARG A 280 -35.78 2.00 6.60
C ARG A 280 -34.68 1.37 7.45
N LEU A 281 -33.41 1.63 7.12
CA LEU A 281 -32.29 1.29 7.99
C LEU A 281 -32.50 1.99 9.34
N PRO A 282 -32.47 1.26 10.47
CA PRO A 282 -32.59 1.90 11.77
C PRO A 282 -31.38 2.82 12.01
N GLU A 283 -31.68 4.00 12.53
CA GLU A 283 -30.72 5.00 12.94
C GLU A 283 -29.76 4.42 14.00
N VAL A 284 -28.44 4.58 13.79
CA VAL A 284 -27.43 4.14 14.75
C VAL A 284 -27.53 5.03 15.99
N ARG A 285 -28.23 4.54 17.02
CA ARG A 285 -28.30 5.22 18.32
C ARG A 285 -27.01 4.98 19.11
N ILE A 286 -26.19 6.02 19.23
CA ILE A 286 -25.07 6.04 20.16
C ILE A 286 -25.65 6.31 21.56
N PRO A 287 -25.39 5.48 22.58
CA PRO A 287 -25.80 5.77 23.96
C PRO A 287 -25.22 7.11 24.43
N ALA A 288 -26.03 7.95 25.08
CA ALA A 288 -25.60 9.26 25.58
C ALA A 288 -24.51 9.18 26.67
N GLY A 289 -24.30 8.00 27.26
CA GLY A 289 -23.16 7.73 28.12
C GLY A 289 -22.02 7.13 27.31
N GLY A 290 -20.95 7.90 27.09
CA GLY A 290 -19.74 7.41 26.45
C GLY A 290 -19.25 6.11 27.09
N VAL A 291 -18.75 5.18 26.28
CA VAL A 291 -18.13 3.95 26.78
C VAL A 291 -16.87 4.35 27.57
N PRO A 292 -16.73 3.97 28.85
CA PRO A 292 -15.54 4.31 29.62
C PRO A 292 -14.33 3.58 29.02
N VAL A 293 -13.54 4.32 28.25
CA VAL A 293 -12.24 3.86 27.75
C VAL A 293 -11.29 3.85 28.95
N ARG A 294 -11.05 2.68 29.54
CA ARG A 294 -9.90 2.50 30.43
C ARG A 294 -8.63 2.58 29.58
N LEU A 295 -8.02 3.76 29.52
CA LEU A 295 -6.64 3.90 29.06
C LEU A 295 -5.76 3.04 29.98
N ALA A 296 -5.17 1.97 29.42
CA ALA A 296 -4.12 1.24 30.11
C ALA A 296 -3.01 2.24 30.45
N ALA A 297 -2.72 2.42 31.74
CA ALA A 297 -1.68 3.32 32.18
C ALA A 297 -0.36 2.95 31.51
N ALA A 298 0.19 3.87 30.71
CA ALA A 298 1.54 3.75 30.20
C ALA A 298 2.48 3.60 31.40
N ARG A 299 3.10 2.42 31.56
CA ARG A 299 4.19 2.22 32.51
C ARG A 299 5.34 3.15 32.12
N ARG A 300 5.39 4.33 32.73
CA ARG A 300 6.53 5.24 32.66
C ARG A 300 7.67 4.55 33.40
N ASN A 301 8.61 4.01 32.66
CA ASN A 301 9.90 3.58 33.20
C ASN A 301 10.69 4.85 33.56
N ARG A 302 10.48 5.38 34.78
CA ARG A 302 11.29 6.47 35.33
C ARG A 302 12.37 5.87 36.19
N ASN A 303 13.60 5.88 35.67
CA ASN A 303 14.81 5.91 36.48
C ASN A 303 14.65 6.97 37.57
N ARG A 304 14.61 6.55 38.84
CA ARG A 304 14.75 7.43 39.99
C ARG A 304 16.07 7.10 40.67
N ALA A 305 17.05 7.97 40.46
CA ALA A 305 18.21 8.10 41.32
C ALA A 305 17.76 8.72 42.66
N GLY A 306 18.23 8.12 43.77
CA GLY A 306 18.45 8.76 45.07
C GLY A 306 17.24 9.16 45.91
N GLN A 307 16.98 8.42 46.99
CA GLN A 307 17.33 8.86 48.36
C GLN A 307 16.96 7.75 49.36
N ASN A 308 17.99 7.19 49.99
CA ASN A 308 17.96 6.25 51.11
C ASN A 308 17.59 7.00 52.40
N ARG A 309 16.64 6.46 53.19
CA ARG A 309 16.69 6.47 54.66
C ARG A 309 16.00 5.22 55.21
N ASP A 310 16.74 4.53 56.08
CA ASP A 310 16.31 3.63 57.16
C ASP A 310 15.94 2.17 56.82
N ALA A 311 16.95 1.28 56.78
CA ALA A 311 16.87 -0.10 57.28
C ALA A 311 18.30 -0.66 57.54
N PRO A 312 18.54 -1.44 58.60
CA PRO A 312 19.88 -1.84 59.04
C PRO A 312 20.49 -2.98 58.20
N HIS A 313 21.82 -3.00 58.19
CA HIS A 313 22.71 -3.87 57.43
C HIS A 313 22.53 -5.37 57.71
N GLU A 314 22.25 -6.15 56.67
CA GLU A 314 22.67 -7.55 56.53
C GLU A 314 23.36 -7.71 55.15
N GLU A 315 24.56 -8.30 55.14
CA GLU A 315 25.40 -8.47 53.95
C GLU A 315 24.83 -9.54 53.00
N PRO A 316 24.81 -9.32 51.67
CA PRO A 316 24.38 -10.35 50.73
C PRO A 316 25.55 -11.15 50.14
N GLU A 317 25.48 -12.48 50.22
CA GLU A 317 26.29 -13.41 49.44
C GLU A 317 26.09 -13.22 47.92
N PRO A 318 27.14 -13.38 47.08
CA PRO A 318 27.00 -13.23 45.63
C PRO A 318 26.37 -14.47 44.98
N ALA A 319 25.20 -14.28 44.37
CA ALA A 319 24.52 -15.30 43.58
C ALA A 319 25.31 -15.68 42.31
N ARG A 320 25.43 -17.00 42.12
CA ARG A 320 26.23 -17.68 41.10
C ARG A 320 25.62 -17.51 39.69
N ARG A 321 26.51 -17.46 38.70
CA ARG A 321 26.20 -17.55 37.26
C ARG A 321 25.59 -18.91 36.94
N ASP A 322 24.34 -18.93 36.48
CA ASP A 322 23.72 -20.15 35.96
C ASP A 322 24.39 -20.58 34.65
N ARG A 323 25.06 -21.74 34.75
CA ARG A 323 25.58 -22.52 33.62
C ARG A 323 24.45 -23.39 33.08
N LEU A 324 24.35 -23.44 31.75
CA LEU A 324 23.62 -24.47 31.00
C LEU A 324 24.00 -25.88 31.50
N PRO A 325 23.05 -26.81 31.70
CA PRO A 325 23.39 -28.19 32.00
C PRO A 325 23.84 -28.92 30.73
N GLN A 326 25.09 -29.39 30.74
CA GLN A 326 25.58 -30.50 29.90
C GLN A 326 25.66 -31.77 30.76
N ASP A 327 25.67 -32.91 30.05
CA ASP A 327 25.96 -34.30 30.45
C ASP A 327 24.71 -35.13 30.88
N ARG A 328 24.50 -36.38 30.43
CA ARG A 328 25.35 -37.34 29.69
C ARG A 328 24.52 -38.54 29.17
N GLU A 329 24.88 -38.96 27.95
CA GLU A 329 25.16 -40.33 27.49
C GLU A 329 24.13 -41.50 27.49
N ARG A 330 24.01 -42.06 26.27
CA ARG A 330 23.93 -43.50 25.85
C ARG A 330 22.55 -44.16 25.78
N ARG A 331 22.09 -44.36 24.54
CA ARG A 331 22.06 -45.67 23.83
C ARG A 331 21.60 -45.46 22.37
N GLU A 332 22.46 -45.75 21.39
CA GLU A 332 22.02 -46.13 20.04
C GLU A 332 21.77 -47.65 19.99
N PRO A 333 21.09 -48.19 18.97
CA PRO A 333 21.87 -48.64 17.79
C PRO A 333 21.16 -48.59 16.41
N HIS A 334 22.01 -48.62 15.35
CA HIS A 334 21.79 -48.97 13.93
C HIS A 334 21.19 -47.88 13.03
N GLY A 335 21.82 -47.34 11.97
CA GLY A 335 22.64 -47.93 10.90
C GLY A 335 21.84 -47.77 9.58
N TRP A 336 22.17 -46.91 8.62
CA TRP A 336 23.15 -47.14 7.55
C TRP A 336 23.21 -45.90 6.64
N LEU A 337 24.41 -45.34 6.39
CA LEU A 337 24.78 -44.62 5.16
C LEU A 337 26.27 -44.86 4.92
N PRO A 338 26.72 -45.33 3.73
CA PRO A 338 28.14 -45.45 3.44
C PRO A 338 28.74 -44.15 2.91
N ARG A 339 30.03 -44.01 3.21
CA ARG A 339 30.91 -42.84 3.13
C ARG A 339 31.45 -42.57 1.72
N ARG A 340 31.83 -41.29 1.51
CA ARG A 340 32.80 -40.82 0.50
C ARG A 340 34.22 -41.33 0.77
N GLY A 341 35.02 -41.50 -0.28
CA GLY A 341 36.49 -41.46 -0.26
C GLY A 341 36.98 -41.16 -1.68
N ARG A 342 37.39 -39.94 -2.00
CA ARG A 342 38.71 -39.28 -1.85
C ARG A 342 39.43 -39.19 -3.21
N ALA A 343 39.88 -37.97 -3.50
CA ALA A 343 40.61 -37.54 -4.68
C ALA A 343 42.04 -38.08 -4.74
N ARG A 344 42.62 -38.10 -5.96
CA ARG A 344 44.02 -37.79 -6.26
C ARG A 344 44.19 -37.36 -7.74
N GLU A 345 45.22 -36.56 -7.92
CA GLU A 345 45.59 -35.60 -8.98
C GLU A 345 46.17 -36.19 -10.30
N PRO A 346 46.54 -35.35 -11.30
CA PRO A 346 46.66 -35.72 -12.71
C PRO A 346 48.11 -35.89 -13.22
N GLU A 347 48.26 -36.65 -14.31
CA GLU A 347 49.37 -36.70 -15.29
C GLU A 347 48.80 -37.56 -16.45
N GLY A 348 48.81 -37.21 -17.74
CA GLY A 348 49.89 -36.71 -18.58
C GLY A 348 50.31 -37.81 -19.57
N ALA A 349 50.05 -37.58 -20.87
CA ALA A 349 50.72 -38.16 -22.07
C ALA A 349 50.00 -39.20 -22.99
N ARG A 350 49.76 -38.71 -24.22
CA ARG A 350 50.05 -39.29 -25.57
C ARG A 350 49.18 -40.43 -26.17
N HIS A 351 48.47 -40.07 -27.26
CA HIS A 351 48.45 -40.58 -28.67
C HIS A 351 48.51 -42.09 -28.96
N PRO A 352 47.99 -42.59 -30.12
CA PRO A 352 47.87 -41.95 -31.44
C PRO A 352 46.52 -41.30 -31.75
#